data_AF-A0A1F0PYX8-F1
#
_entry.id   AF-A0A1F0PYX8-F1
#
_cell.length_a   1.000
_cell.length_b   1.000
_cell.length_c   1.000
_cell.angle_alpha   90.00
_cell.angle_beta   90.00
_cell.angle_gamma   90.00
#
_symmetry.space_group_name_H-M   'P 1'
#
loop_
_entity.id
_entity.type
_entity.pdbx_description
1 polymer ?
#
loop_
_entity_poly.entity_id
_entity_poly.type
_entity_poly.pdbx_seq_one_letter_code
_entity_poly.pdbx_strand_id
1 'polypeptide(L)'
;MLDMQALVAIDQVMAKLGNPISSVVAEIDSQLAAWLTPTKPNQLFPSADKIRRKVRDIAKVLDDSIAFRDSRRKNRYSLLTRGERASIELEVDSNVGIVIHETIKLAAKEHDVSMADALILLITGKIKPEVGKVVVHEYKATDVEGAPVYVQGHGWAGEGVPASKTVARDFSDAPEPCKGYQPSDVTRKYVEGRDGTCRAPGCNRPAWTCQLDHRINYSDGGQTHASNLVALCQHHHNMKTDGRAFYILDPVTGDVVWLFEDGTWAVTEATGPLAPASKVWARTIAEDVISHRRKMHEEAKALKVELDGGEMVEIFDRTDPADRYSSGHEDIPF
;
A
#
# COMPACT_ATOMS: atom_id res chain seq x y z
N MET A 1 -11.01 21.66 34.59
CA MET A 1 -9.76 22.45 34.60
C MET A 1 -8.63 21.49 34.29
N LEU A 2 -7.69 21.86 33.42
CA LEU A 2 -6.52 21.01 33.11
C LEU A 2 -5.69 20.81 34.38
N ASP A 3 -5.25 19.58 34.63
CA ASP A 3 -4.30 19.31 35.72
C ASP A 3 -2.86 19.72 35.32
N MET A 4 -1.96 19.77 36.31
CA MET A 4 -0.56 20.14 36.07
C MET A 4 0.15 19.17 35.10
N GLN A 5 -0.21 17.89 35.08
CA GLN A 5 0.41 16.92 34.19
C GLN A 5 0.02 17.15 32.73
N ALA A 6 -1.23 17.53 32.49
CA ALA A 6 -1.75 17.93 31.19
C ALA A 6 -1.10 19.22 30.69
N LEU A 7 -0.95 20.23 31.57
CA LEU A 7 -0.25 21.48 31.23
C LEU A 7 1.21 21.24 30.86
N VAL A 8 1.94 20.44 31.64
CA VAL A 8 3.33 20.06 31.33
C VAL A 8 3.42 19.25 30.03
N ALA A 9 2.44 18.39 29.74
CA ALA A 9 2.40 17.63 28.50
C ALA A 9 2.21 18.51 27.25
N ILE A 10 1.40 19.56 27.35
CA ILE A 10 1.19 20.57 26.31
C ILE A 10 2.46 21.41 26.14
N ASP A 11 2.97 21.99 27.22
CA ASP A 11 4.14 22.86 27.24
C ASP A 11 5.38 22.20 26.61
N GLN A 12 5.68 20.95 26.98
CA GLN A 12 6.83 20.22 26.44
C GLN A 12 6.78 19.97 24.93
N VAL A 13 5.60 20.03 24.31
CA VAL A 13 5.44 19.97 22.86
C VAL A 13 5.48 21.37 22.26
N MET A 14 4.77 22.33 22.87
CA MET A 14 4.73 23.74 22.43
C MET A 14 6.12 24.38 22.43
N ALA A 15 6.96 24.10 23.43
CA ALA A 15 8.34 24.60 23.51
C ALA A 15 9.21 24.18 22.30
N LYS A 16 8.84 23.10 21.60
CA LYS A 16 9.58 22.64 20.40
C LYS A 16 9.23 23.43 19.15
N LEU A 17 8.09 24.14 19.14
CA LEU A 17 7.70 25.08 18.09
C LEU A 17 8.47 26.40 18.18
N GLY A 18 9.34 26.57 19.19
CA GLY A 18 10.08 27.80 19.41
C GLY A 18 9.14 28.95 19.80
N ASN A 19 9.09 29.99 18.96
CA ASN A 19 8.22 31.16 19.13
C ASN A 19 7.15 31.18 18.04
N PRO A 20 6.11 30.33 18.12
CA PRO A 20 5.05 30.31 17.13
C PRO A 20 4.28 31.65 17.12
N ILE A 21 3.88 32.10 15.94
CA ILE A 21 3.04 33.30 15.79
C ILE A 21 1.65 33.07 16.41
N SER A 22 0.99 34.15 16.82
CA SER A 22 -0.28 34.09 17.58
C SER A 22 -1.40 33.31 16.87
N SER A 23 -1.42 33.31 15.53
CA SER A 23 -2.38 32.53 14.74
C SER A 23 -2.17 31.02 14.87
N VAL A 24 -0.91 30.56 14.91
CA VAL A 24 -0.55 29.14 15.12
C VAL A 24 -0.93 28.70 16.53
N VAL A 25 -0.71 29.55 17.53
CA VAL A 25 -1.11 29.27 18.92
C VAL A 25 -2.65 29.19 19.04
N ALA A 26 -3.38 30.11 18.41
CA ALA A 26 -4.83 30.10 18.42
C ALA A 26 -5.43 28.87 17.73
N GLU A 27 -4.83 28.42 16.63
CA GLU A 27 -5.25 27.21 15.91
C GLU A 27 -5.03 25.94 16.77
N ILE A 28 -3.87 25.84 17.43
CA ILE A 28 -3.57 24.73 18.34
C ILE A 28 -4.56 24.72 19.51
N ASP A 29 -4.83 25.87 20.12
CA ASP A 29 -5.75 26.02 21.24
C ASP A 29 -7.18 25.60 20.84
N SER A 30 -7.67 26.08 19.70
CA SER A 30 -8.99 25.72 19.15
C SER A 30 -9.15 24.21 18.96
N GLN A 31 -8.17 23.56 18.31
CA GLN A 31 -8.20 22.12 18.07
C GLN A 31 -8.09 21.30 19.36
N LEU A 32 -7.29 21.75 20.33
CA LEU A 32 -7.17 21.09 21.64
C LEU A 32 -8.43 21.26 22.47
N ALA A 33 -9.01 22.46 22.51
CA ALA A 33 -10.27 22.73 23.21
C ALA A 33 -11.41 21.85 22.67
N ALA A 34 -11.54 21.75 21.35
CA ALA A 34 -12.51 20.87 20.70
C ALA A 34 -12.31 19.40 21.09
N TRP A 35 -11.06 18.92 21.14
CA TRP A 35 -10.75 17.52 21.47
C TRP A 35 -10.91 17.18 22.96
N LEU A 36 -10.61 18.14 23.84
CA LEU A 36 -10.75 17.97 25.30
C LEU A 36 -12.18 18.13 25.79
N THR A 37 -13.07 18.71 24.97
CA THR A 37 -14.48 18.86 25.28
C THR A 37 -15.18 17.49 25.28
N PRO A 38 -15.77 17.06 26.40
CA PRO A 38 -16.52 15.81 26.47
C PRO A 38 -17.71 15.82 25.51
N THR A 39 -17.88 14.75 24.73
CA THR A 39 -19.02 14.59 23.80
C THR A 39 -20.06 13.60 24.33
N LYS A 40 -19.74 12.89 25.41
CA LYS A 40 -20.60 11.88 26.05
C LYS A 40 -20.62 12.06 27.58
N PRO A 41 -21.73 11.75 28.25
CA PRO A 41 -21.77 11.66 29.70
C PRO A 41 -20.69 10.71 30.23
N ASN A 42 -20.02 11.08 31.32
CA ASN A 42 -18.95 10.31 31.95
C ASN A 42 -17.74 9.96 31.04
N GLN A 43 -17.48 10.74 29.98
CA GLN A 43 -16.26 10.58 29.20
C GLN A 43 -15.04 10.90 30.07
N LEU A 44 -14.16 9.90 30.25
CA LEU A 44 -12.91 10.06 30.99
C LEU A 44 -12.02 11.11 30.32
N PHE A 45 -11.39 11.95 31.15
CA PHE A 45 -10.42 12.92 30.67
C PHE A 45 -9.19 12.21 30.07
N PRO A 46 -8.65 12.66 28.93
CA PRO A 46 -7.47 12.04 28.34
C PRO A 46 -6.26 12.08 29.27
N SER A 47 -5.45 11.01 29.28
CA SER A 47 -4.20 10.98 30.03
C SER A 47 -3.17 11.95 29.45
N ALA A 48 -2.19 12.38 30.27
CA ALA A 48 -1.09 13.25 29.83
C ALA A 48 -0.36 12.73 28.57
N ASP A 49 -0.21 11.40 28.41
CA ASP A 49 0.38 10.79 27.21
C ASP A 49 -0.49 10.95 25.96
N LYS A 50 -1.82 10.82 26.11
CA LYS A 50 -2.76 11.07 25.01
C LYS A 50 -2.75 12.54 24.62
N ILE A 51 -2.70 13.44 25.60
CA ILE A 51 -2.61 14.89 25.38
C ILE A 51 -1.32 15.23 24.63
N ARG A 52 -0.17 14.76 25.13
CA ARG A 52 1.14 14.93 24.47
C ARG A 52 1.16 14.43 23.03
N ARG A 53 0.52 13.30 22.76
CA ARG A 53 0.41 12.75 21.40
C ARG A 53 -0.45 13.67 20.51
N LYS A 54 -1.62 14.08 20.99
CA LYS A 54 -2.51 14.96 20.22
C LYS A 54 -1.87 16.30 19.89
N VAL A 55 -1.23 16.96 20.87
CA VAL A 55 -0.52 18.24 20.64
C VAL A 55 0.60 18.05 19.62
N ARG A 56 1.33 16.92 19.67
CA ARG A 56 2.39 16.61 18.71
C ARG A 56 1.83 16.44 17.29
N ASP A 57 0.70 15.75 17.16
CA ASP A 57 0.08 15.51 15.86
C ASP A 57 -0.40 16.84 15.24
N ILE A 58 -0.97 17.74 16.04
CA ILE A 58 -1.35 19.10 15.61
C ILE A 58 -0.09 19.91 15.23
N ALA A 59 0.94 19.91 16.08
CA ALA A 59 2.19 20.64 15.84
C ALA A 59 2.89 20.20 14.55
N LYS A 60 2.92 18.89 14.25
CA LYS A 60 3.49 18.34 13.00
C LYS A 60 2.76 18.79 11.74
N VAL A 61 1.45 19.02 11.83
CA VAL A 61 0.66 19.49 10.68
C VAL A 61 0.94 20.96 10.40
N LEU A 62 1.21 21.74 11.46
CA LEU A 62 1.45 23.19 11.36
C LEU A 62 2.92 23.53 11.05
N ASP A 63 3.86 22.69 11.47
CA ASP A 63 5.28 22.84 11.19
C ASP A 63 5.93 21.46 11.00
N ASP A 64 6.12 21.07 9.75
CA ASP A 64 6.72 19.80 9.34
C ASP A 64 8.25 19.80 9.41
N SER A 65 8.88 20.97 9.66
CA SER A 65 10.33 21.10 9.86
C SER A 65 10.79 20.58 11.23
N ILE A 66 9.86 20.34 12.15
CA ILE A 66 10.15 19.92 13.53
C ILE A 66 10.11 18.40 13.67
N ALA A 67 11.29 17.80 13.83
CA ALA A 67 11.43 16.38 14.11
C ALA A 67 11.12 16.05 15.59
N PHE A 68 10.00 15.38 15.82
CA PHE A 68 9.73 14.76 17.12
C PHE A 68 10.39 13.38 17.18
N ARG A 69 11.33 13.20 18.11
CA ARG A 69 11.96 11.89 18.36
C ARG A 69 10.89 10.83 18.59
N ASP A 70 10.73 9.92 17.64
CA ASP A 70 9.92 8.73 17.80
C ASP A 70 10.63 7.77 18.74
N SER A 71 10.12 7.64 19.96
CA SER A 71 10.67 6.76 20.99
C SER A 71 10.08 5.35 20.97
N ARG A 72 9.22 5.02 19.99
CA ARG A 72 8.72 3.65 19.81
C ARG A 72 9.92 2.71 19.64
N ARG A 73 9.89 1.55 20.30
CA ARG A 73 10.86 0.47 20.02
C ARG A 73 10.68 0.09 18.56
N LYS A 74 11.68 0.41 17.73
CA LYS A 74 11.63 0.17 16.27
C LYS A 74 11.47 -1.31 15.93
N ASN A 75 12.03 -2.18 16.76
CA ASN A 75 11.88 -3.62 16.64
C ASN A 75 11.28 -4.19 17.93
N ARG A 76 10.32 -5.10 17.80
CA ARG A 76 9.68 -5.81 18.91
C ARG A 76 9.84 -7.31 18.71
N TYR A 77 10.25 -8.01 19.76
CA TYR A 77 10.30 -9.47 19.81
C TYR A 77 9.42 -9.93 20.95
N SER A 78 8.58 -10.93 20.70
CA SER A 78 7.83 -11.59 21.75
C SER A 78 7.75 -13.10 21.53
N LEU A 79 7.69 -13.84 22.64
CA LEU A 79 7.51 -15.28 22.69
C LEU A 79 6.30 -15.56 23.59
N LEU A 80 5.31 -16.25 23.05
CA LEU A 80 4.15 -16.73 23.80
C LEU A 80 4.13 -18.25 23.76
N THR A 81 4.14 -18.89 24.92
CA THR A 81 4.00 -20.34 25.07
C THR A 81 2.57 -20.68 25.48
N ARG A 82 1.97 -21.68 24.83
CA ARG A 82 0.65 -22.23 25.13
C ARG A 82 0.73 -23.76 25.06
N GLY A 83 0.88 -24.39 26.23
CA GLY A 83 1.08 -25.84 26.33
C GLY A 83 2.35 -26.26 25.57
N GLU A 84 2.19 -27.22 24.65
CA GLU A 84 3.27 -27.76 23.81
C GLU A 84 3.62 -26.88 22.60
N ARG A 85 2.94 -25.75 22.40
CA ARG A 85 3.19 -24.84 21.27
C ARG A 85 3.76 -23.51 21.75
N ALA A 86 4.63 -22.94 20.94
CA ALA A 86 5.14 -21.59 21.12
C ALA A 86 4.93 -20.79 19.83
N SER A 87 4.60 -19.51 19.96
CA SER A 87 4.58 -18.54 18.86
C SER A 87 5.63 -17.47 19.12
N ILE A 88 6.48 -17.23 18.11
CA ILE A 88 7.45 -16.14 18.09
C ILE A 88 6.90 -15.05 17.17
N GLU A 89 6.87 -13.82 17.65
CA GLU A 89 6.46 -12.65 16.87
C GLU A 89 7.65 -11.68 16.80
N LEU A 90 8.02 -11.29 15.58
CA LEU A 90 9.06 -10.31 15.30
C LEU A 90 8.44 -9.16 14.50
N GLU A 91 8.48 -7.96 15.05
CA GLU A 91 8.15 -6.70 14.40
C GLU A 91 9.44 -5.97 14.11
N VAL A 92 9.66 -5.60 12.85
CA VAL A 92 10.86 -4.90 12.36
C VAL A 92 10.44 -3.91 11.28
N ASP A 93 11.37 -3.03 10.89
CA ASP A 93 11.25 -2.23 9.69
C ASP A 93 10.88 -3.08 8.45
N SER A 94 10.08 -2.54 7.54
CA SER A 94 9.56 -3.27 6.38
C SER A 94 10.68 -3.82 5.51
N ASN A 95 11.75 -3.06 5.27
CA ASN A 95 12.85 -3.48 4.40
C ASN A 95 13.65 -4.62 5.05
N VAL A 96 13.81 -4.57 6.37
CA VAL A 96 14.40 -5.66 7.15
C VAL A 96 13.52 -6.91 7.08
N GLY A 97 12.20 -6.76 7.23
CA GLY A 97 11.23 -7.85 7.13
C GLY A 97 11.26 -8.55 5.77
N ILE A 98 11.36 -7.78 4.68
CA ILE A 98 11.47 -8.30 3.30
C ILE A 98 12.73 -9.17 3.15
N VAL A 99 13.88 -8.67 3.60
CA VAL A 99 15.16 -9.42 3.52
C VAL A 99 15.08 -10.72 4.32
N ILE A 100 14.52 -10.68 5.53
CA ILE A 100 14.30 -11.87 6.36
C ILE A 100 13.39 -12.87 5.63
N HIS A 101 12.27 -12.42 5.07
CA HIS A 101 11.32 -13.27 4.36
C HIS A 101 11.96 -13.96 3.15
N GLU A 102 12.64 -13.21 2.27
CA GLU A 102 13.28 -13.79 1.09
C GLU A 102 14.44 -14.73 1.47
N THR A 103 15.16 -14.45 2.55
CA THR A 103 16.19 -15.38 3.07
C THR A 103 15.57 -16.71 3.51
N ILE A 104 14.48 -16.67 4.29
CA ILE A 104 13.78 -17.87 4.75
C ILE A 104 13.22 -18.66 3.56
N LYS A 105 12.64 -17.97 2.58
CA LYS A 105 12.05 -18.56 1.38
C LYS A 105 13.10 -19.25 0.50
N LEU A 106 14.28 -18.63 0.32
CA LEU A 106 15.39 -19.26 -0.38
C LEU A 106 15.87 -20.52 0.34
N ALA A 107 16.08 -20.45 1.65
CA ALA A 107 16.49 -21.61 2.45
C ALA A 107 15.44 -22.74 2.39
N ALA A 108 14.15 -22.41 2.45
CA ALA A 108 13.05 -23.38 2.33
C ALA A 108 13.11 -24.13 0.98
N LYS A 109 13.33 -23.41 -0.11
CA LYS A 109 13.46 -23.99 -1.45
C LYS A 109 14.72 -24.85 -1.59
N GLU A 110 15.86 -24.38 -1.08
CA GLU A 110 17.14 -25.07 -1.20
C GLU A 110 17.19 -26.38 -0.42
N HIS A 111 16.52 -26.42 0.74
CA HIS A 111 16.49 -27.59 1.61
C HIS A 111 15.22 -28.45 1.49
N ASP A 112 14.29 -28.09 0.59
CA ASP A 112 13.01 -28.77 0.38
C ASP A 112 12.19 -28.94 1.69
N VAL A 113 12.07 -27.85 2.44
CA VAL A 113 11.34 -27.81 3.72
C VAL A 113 10.33 -26.68 3.76
N SER A 114 9.44 -26.69 4.74
CA SER A 114 8.52 -25.57 4.96
C SER A 114 9.28 -24.29 5.33
N MET A 115 8.68 -23.12 5.10
CA MET A 115 9.28 -21.85 5.56
C MET A 115 9.50 -21.81 7.07
N ALA A 116 8.62 -22.46 7.85
CA ALA A 116 8.76 -22.55 9.30
C ALA A 116 9.99 -23.38 9.69
N ASP A 117 10.18 -24.53 9.04
CA ASP A 117 11.35 -25.38 9.28
C ASP A 117 12.65 -24.72 8.80
N ALA A 118 12.61 -24.03 7.66
CA ALA A 118 13.74 -23.24 7.17
C ALA A 118 14.15 -22.16 8.18
N LEU A 119 13.17 -21.42 8.73
CA LEU A 119 13.44 -20.45 9.79
C LEU A 119 14.07 -21.12 11.02
N ILE A 120 13.54 -22.27 11.46
CA ILE A 120 14.11 -23.04 12.58
C ILE A 120 15.56 -23.43 12.28
N LEU A 121 15.84 -24.00 11.10
CA LEU A 121 17.19 -24.41 10.70
C LEU A 121 18.16 -23.22 10.68
N LEU A 122 17.72 -22.07 10.16
CA LEU A 122 18.51 -20.83 10.11
C LEU A 122 18.83 -20.31 11.52
N ILE A 123 17.82 -20.12 12.37
CA ILE A 123 18.02 -19.51 13.70
C ILE A 123 18.71 -20.45 14.69
N THR A 124 18.59 -21.76 14.49
CA THR A 124 19.33 -22.77 15.27
C THR A 124 20.76 -22.99 14.76
N GLY A 125 21.15 -22.33 13.67
CA GLY A 125 22.48 -22.43 13.07
C GLY A 125 22.76 -23.76 12.37
N LYS A 126 21.73 -24.60 12.15
CA LYS A 126 21.85 -25.88 11.42
C LYS A 126 22.11 -25.68 9.94
N ILE A 127 21.61 -24.58 9.37
CA ILE A 127 21.95 -24.12 8.03
C ILE A 127 22.40 -22.67 8.12
N LYS A 128 23.34 -22.28 7.26
CA LYS A 128 23.81 -20.89 7.17
C LYS A 128 23.14 -20.21 5.99
N PRO A 129 22.65 -18.97 6.14
CA PRO A 129 22.19 -18.22 4.99
C PRO A 129 23.38 -17.96 4.06
N GLU A 130 23.22 -18.27 2.78
CA GLU A 130 24.18 -17.84 1.78
C GLU A 130 24.07 -16.31 1.60
N VAL A 131 25.06 -15.60 2.12
CA VAL A 131 25.13 -14.13 2.06
C VAL A 131 25.18 -13.69 0.58
N GLY A 132 24.22 -12.85 0.17
CA GLY A 132 24.22 -12.23 -1.15
C GLY A 132 23.39 -12.93 -2.24
N LYS A 133 22.67 -14.03 -1.93
CA LYS A 133 21.77 -14.69 -2.89
C LYS A 133 20.34 -14.11 -2.94
N VAL A 134 19.96 -13.24 -2.01
CA VAL A 134 18.64 -12.61 -2.01
C VAL A 134 18.60 -11.53 -3.09
N VAL A 135 17.84 -11.79 -4.16
CA VAL A 135 17.54 -10.82 -5.20
C VAL A 135 16.13 -10.29 -4.98
N VAL A 136 16.05 -9.00 -4.62
CA VAL A 136 14.79 -8.28 -4.53
C VAL A 136 14.59 -7.50 -5.82
N HIS A 137 13.41 -7.62 -6.42
CA HIS A 137 13.05 -6.84 -7.60
C HIS A 137 12.22 -5.63 -7.20
N GLU A 138 12.69 -4.46 -7.59
CA GLU A 138 12.11 -3.17 -7.25
C GLU A 138 11.75 -2.39 -8.50
N TYR A 139 10.64 -1.66 -8.42
CA TYR A 139 10.19 -0.73 -9.45
C TYR A 139 10.07 0.65 -8.79
N LYS A 140 10.77 1.62 -9.35
CA LYS A 140 10.83 2.99 -8.83
C LYS A 140 10.90 3.98 -9.98
N ALA A 141 10.14 5.07 -9.88
CA ALA A 141 10.28 6.22 -10.77
C ALA A 141 11.58 6.98 -10.45
N THR A 142 12.39 7.26 -11.47
CA THR A 142 13.70 7.92 -11.31
C THR A 142 13.63 9.44 -11.50
N ASP A 143 12.55 9.92 -12.11
CA ASP A 143 12.26 11.32 -12.43
C ASP A 143 11.50 12.06 -11.31
N VAL A 144 11.01 11.34 -10.30
CA VAL A 144 10.26 11.90 -9.17
C VAL A 144 11.04 11.72 -7.87
N GLU A 145 11.40 12.84 -7.24
CA GLU A 145 12.06 12.85 -5.95
C GLU A 145 11.14 12.28 -4.86
N GLY A 146 11.66 11.36 -4.03
CA GLY A 146 10.88 10.71 -2.97
C GLY A 146 9.81 9.71 -3.45
N ALA A 147 9.84 9.31 -4.73
CA ALA A 147 8.90 8.32 -5.25
C ALA A 147 8.96 6.99 -4.46
N PRO A 148 7.80 6.40 -4.11
CA PRO A 148 7.76 5.12 -3.43
C PRO A 148 8.32 4.00 -4.32
N VAL A 149 8.73 2.92 -3.68
CA VAL A 149 9.30 1.75 -4.34
C VAL A 149 8.31 0.60 -4.27
N TYR A 150 7.93 0.04 -5.41
CA TYR A 150 7.19 -1.22 -5.42
C TYR A 150 8.17 -2.39 -5.36
N VAL A 151 8.08 -3.18 -4.30
CA VAL A 151 8.87 -4.38 -4.09
C VAL A 151 8.06 -5.60 -4.53
N GLN A 152 8.56 -6.34 -5.51
CA GLN A 152 7.86 -7.51 -6.05
C GLN A 152 7.58 -8.54 -4.94
N GLY A 153 6.31 -8.89 -4.77
CA GLY A 153 5.85 -9.83 -3.74
C GLY A 153 5.56 -9.20 -2.37
N HIS A 154 5.94 -7.94 -2.15
CA HIS A 154 5.78 -7.23 -0.87
C HIS A 154 4.96 -5.92 -0.98
N GLY A 155 4.77 -5.40 -2.20
CA GLY A 155 3.95 -4.22 -2.46
C GLY A 155 4.74 -2.91 -2.35
N TRP A 156 4.05 -1.80 -2.10
CA TRP A 156 4.66 -0.47 -2.00
C TRP A 156 5.39 -0.26 -0.67
N ALA A 157 6.60 0.29 -0.75
CA ALA A 157 7.46 0.67 0.36
C ALA A 157 7.93 2.12 0.17
N GLY A 158 8.34 2.77 1.27
CA GLY A 158 8.78 4.16 1.21
C GLY A 158 10.16 4.35 0.61
N GLU A 159 11.13 3.56 1.07
CA GLU A 159 12.49 3.52 0.55
C GLU A 159 12.81 2.14 -0.01
N GLY A 160 13.73 2.09 -0.98
CA GLY A 160 14.21 0.82 -1.55
C GLY A 160 14.92 -0.02 -0.50
N VAL A 161 14.91 -1.34 -0.72
CA VAL A 161 15.60 -2.29 0.14
C VAL A 161 17.11 -2.11 -0.05
N PRO A 162 17.88 -1.90 1.05
CA PRO A 162 19.32 -1.77 0.96
C PRO A 162 19.96 -3.00 0.31
N ALA A 163 20.79 -2.79 -0.70
CA ALA A 163 21.46 -3.87 -1.44
C ALA A 163 22.98 -3.65 -1.49
N SER A 164 23.76 -4.73 -1.44
CA SER A 164 25.21 -4.69 -1.65
C SER A 164 25.60 -4.45 -3.12
N LYS A 165 24.70 -4.79 -4.05
CA LYS A 165 24.83 -4.55 -5.48
C LYS A 165 23.46 -4.24 -6.07
N THR A 166 23.39 -3.19 -6.88
CA THR A 166 22.17 -2.80 -7.61
C THR A 166 22.38 -2.97 -9.10
N VAL A 167 21.41 -3.56 -9.79
CA VAL A 167 21.36 -3.62 -11.26
C VAL A 167 20.12 -2.86 -11.71
N ALA A 168 20.32 -1.67 -12.26
CA ALA A 168 19.25 -0.85 -12.81
C ALA A 168 18.91 -1.29 -14.24
N ARG A 169 17.62 -1.24 -14.57
CA ARG A 169 17.09 -1.46 -15.93
C ARG A 169 16.04 -0.39 -16.19
N ASP A 170 16.05 0.15 -17.40
CA ASP A 170 15.03 1.08 -17.85
C ASP A 170 13.82 0.31 -18.37
N PHE A 171 12.64 0.65 -17.84
CA PHE A 171 11.34 0.11 -18.24
C PHE A 171 10.36 1.22 -18.67
N SER A 172 10.89 2.38 -19.05
CA SER A 172 10.11 3.46 -19.67
C SER A 172 9.37 2.93 -20.90
N ASP A 173 10.07 2.14 -21.71
CA ASP A 173 9.57 1.45 -22.90
C ASP A 173 9.54 -0.08 -22.74
N ALA A 174 8.77 -0.74 -23.61
CA ALA A 174 8.74 -2.20 -23.67
C ALA A 174 10.10 -2.74 -24.16
N PRO A 175 10.62 -3.84 -23.57
CA PRO A 175 11.85 -4.47 -24.04
C PRO A 175 11.70 -5.05 -25.45
N GLU A 176 12.78 -5.02 -26.23
CA GLU A 176 12.84 -5.61 -27.57
C GLU A 176 12.35 -7.08 -27.60
N PRO A 177 11.74 -7.52 -28.73
CA PRO A 177 11.29 -8.91 -28.89
C PRO A 177 12.40 -9.93 -28.64
N CYS A 178 12.08 -10.97 -27.88
CA CYS A 178 13.00 -12.08 -27.66
C CYS A 178 13.12 -12.94 -28.93
N LYS A 179 14.35 -13.42 -29.21
CA LYS A 179 14.64 -14.28 -30.38
C LYS A 179 14.01 -15.67 -30.30
N GLY A 180 13.67 -16.13 -29.11
CA GLY A 180 13.17 -17.48 -28.86
C GLY A 180 11.81 -17.51 -28.16
N TYR A 181 11.28 -18.71 -27.98
CA TYR A 181 10.04 -18.96 -27.23
C TYR A 181 10.13 -18.49 -25.77
N GLN A 182 11.27 -18.72 -25.12
CA GLN A 182 11.46 -18.36 -23.71
C GLN A 182 11.66 -16.85 -23.56
N PRO A 183 10.85 -16.16 -22.74
CA PRO A 183 11.04 -14.74 -22.47
C PRO A 183 12.32 -14.51 -21.68
N SER A 184 13.07 -13.47 -22.04
CA SER A 184 14.21 -13.01 -21.26
C SER A 184 13.77 -12.54 -19.87
N ASP A 185 14.69 -12.50 -18.90
CA ASP A 185 14.40 -11.94 -17.57
C ASP A 185 13.90 -10.49 -17.63
N VAL A 186 14.40 -9.71 -18.59
CA VAL A 186 14.01 -8.31 -18.78
C VAL A 186 12.55 -8.24 -19.25
N THR A 187 12.20 -8.98 -20.31
CA THR A 187 10.82 -9.08 -20.82
C THR A 187 9.88 -9.63 -19.74
N ARG A 188 10.34 -10.64 -18.99
CA ARG A 188 9.56 -11.24 -17.90
C ARG A 188 9.24 -10.23 -16.82
N LYS A 189 10.25 -9.50 -16.31
CA LYS A 189 10.06 -8.51 -15.25
C LYS A 189 9.23 -7.31 -15.71
N TYR A 190 9.29 -6.96 -16.98
CA TYR A 190 8.40 -5.96 -17.56
C TYR A 190 6.94 -6.43 -17.53
N VAL A 191 6.64 -7.64 -18.04
CA VAL A 191 5.27 -8.18 -18.08
C VAL A 191 4.72 -8.41 -16.66
N GLU A 192 5.53 -8.95 -15.75
CA GLU A 192 5.16 -9.09 -14.33
C GLU A 192 4.86 -7.74 -13.67
N GLY A 193 5.68 -6.72 -13.95
CA GLY A 193 5.50 -5.36 -13.45
C GLY A 193 4.30 -4.64 -14.08
N ARG A 194 3.94 -4.96 -15.33
CA ARG A 194 2.72 -4.44 -15.96
C ARG A 194 1.49 -5.12 -15.35
N ASP A 195 1.47 -6.44 -15.32
CA ASP A 195 0.26 -7.21 -15.03
C ASP A 195 -0.11 -7.21 -13.54
N GLY A 196 0.88 -7.27 -12.64
CA GLY A 196 0.68 -7.31 -11.18
C GLY A 196 0.14 -8.66 -10.69
N THR A 197 -0.98 -9.11 -11.26
CA THR A 197 -1.62 -10.41 -11.00
C THR A 197 -1.91 -11.16 -12.30
N CYS A 198 -2.38 -12.40 -12.17
CA CYS A 198 -2.95 -13.17 -13.26
C CYS A 198 -4.05 -12.37 -13.96
N ARG A 199 -3.97 -12.24 -15.28
CA ARG A 199 -4.86 -11.39 -16.07
C ARG A 199 -6.24 -11.98 -16.37
N ALA A 200 -6.55 -13.18 -15.88
CA ALA A 200 -7.91 -13.72 -15.97
C ALA A 200 -8.87 -13.01 -15.00
N PRO A 201 -10.15 -12.80 -15.35
CA PRO A 201 -11.10 -12.07 -14.51
C PRO A 201 -11.20 -12.63 -13.09
N GLY A 202 -11.12 -11.76 -12.08
CA GLY A 202 -11.24 -12.12 -10.67
C GLY A 202 -10.05 -12.88 -10.08
N CYS A 203 -8.98 -13.13 -10.84
CA CYS A 203 -7.82 -13.86 -10.33
C CYS A 203 -6.79 -12.93 -9.66
N ASN A 204 -6.47 -13.21 -8.39
CA ASN A 204 -5.49 -12.45 -7.63
C ASN A 204 -4.13 -13.16 -7.48
N ARG A 205 -3.87 -14.22 -8.27
CA ARG A 205 -2.57 -14.90 -8.19
C ARG A 205 -1.47 -13.93 -8.65
N PRO A 206 -0.39 -13.71 -7.88
CA PRO A 206 0.64 -12.75 -8.25
C PRO A 206 1.32 -13.10 -9.58
N ALA A 207 1.55 -12.11 -10.44
CA ALA A 207 2.10 -12.31 -11.79
C ALA A 207 3.48 -12.99 -11.78
N TRP A 208 4.31 -12.71 -10.76
CA TRP A 208 5.64 -13.33 -10.59
C TRP A 208 5.61 -14.83 -10.24
N THR A 209 4.43 -15.38 -9.96
CA THR A 209 4.19 -16.83 -9.78
C THR A 209 3.47 -17.45 -10.97
N CYS A 210 3.20 -16.66 -12.01
CA CYS A 210 2.44 -17.05 -13.18
C CYS A 210 3.36 -17.39 -14.37
N GLN A 211 2.80 -18.10 -15.34
CA GLN A 211 3.39 -18.29 -16.65
C GLN A 211 3.14 -17.04 -17.49
N LEU A 212 4.03 -16.77 -18.44
CA LEU A 212 3.79 -15.74 -19.45
C LEU A 212 3.24 -16.44 -20.68
N ASP A 213 1.95 -16.27 -20.92
CA ASP A 213 1.24 -16.89 -22.03
C ASP A 213 1.29 -15.97 -23.26
N HIS A 214 1.48 -16.59 -24.42
CA HIS A 214 1.47 -15.89 -25.69
C HIS A 214 0.04 -15.75 -26.22
N ARG A 215 -0.42 -14.52 -26.49
CA ARG A 215 -1.75 -14.26 -27.08
C ARG A 215 -1.88 -14.93 -28.44
N ILE A 216 -0.93 -14.65 -29.34
CA ILE A 216 -0.70 -15.43 -30.55
C ILE A 216 0.36 -16.45 -30.19
N ASN A 217 0.06 -17.76 -30.27
CA ASN A 217 1.02 -18.78 -29.90
C ASN A 217 2.31 -18.62 -30.70
N TYR A 218 3.44 -18.93 -30.08
CA TYR A 218 4.73 -18.84 -30.74
C TYR A 218 4.84 -19.74 -31.97
N SER A 219 4.22 -20.93 -31.93
CA SER A 219 4.10 -21.84 -33.08
C SER A 219 3.38 -21.23 -34.28
N ASP A 220 2.49 -20.27 -34.01
CA ASP A 220 1.64 -19.61 -35.00
C ASP A 220 2.27 -18.30 -35.49
N GLY A 221 3.56 -18.08 -35.16
CA GLY A 221 4.31 -16.88 -35.52
C GLY A 221 4.22 -15.73 -34.52
N GLY A 222 3.61 -15.95 -33.35
CA GLY A 222 3.54 -14.94 -32.29
C GLY A 222 4.91 -14.64 -31.69
N GLN A 223 5.30 -13.35 -31.67
CA GLN A 223 6.57 -12.95 -31.09
C GLN A 223 6.56 -13.07 -29.55
N THR A 224 7.71 -13.40 -28.97
CA THR A 224 7.92 -13.33 -27.52
C THR A 224 8.25 -11.89 -27.15
N HIS A 225 7.22 -11.07 -27.02
CA HIS A 225 7.31 -9.63 -26.74
C HIS A 225 6.21 -9.21 -25.76
N ALA A 226 6.42 -8.12 -25.02
CA ALA A 226 5.47 -7.65 -24.01
C ALA A 226 4.05 -7.41 -24.56
N SER A 227 3.92 -6.97 -25.82
CA SER A 227 2.63 -6.77 -26.49
C SER A 227 1.89 -8.07 -26.86
N ASN A 228 2.55 -9.23 -26.74
CA ASN A 228 1.97 -10.54 -27.03
C ASN A 228 1.98 -11.46 -25.80
N LEU A 229 2.50 -11.02 -24.65
CA LEU A 229 2.60 -11.83 -23.44
C LEU A 229 1.69 -11.28 -22.34
N VAL A 230 1.02 -12.17 -21.60
CA VAL A 230 0.28 -11.84 -20.37
C VAL A 230 0.56 -12.87 -19.27
N ALA A 231 0.55 -12.44 -18.02
CA ALA A 231 0.70 -13.32 -16.87
C ALA A 231 -0.58 -14.13 -16.63
N LEU A 232 -0.51 -15.46 -16.76
CA LEU A 232 -1.59 -16.39 -16.42
C LEU A 232 -1.12 -17.44 -15.41
N CYS A 233 -1.94 -17.68 -14.39
CA CYS A 233 -1.70 -18.83 -13.53
C CYS A 233 -1.91 -20.13 -14.30
N GLN A 234 -1.32 -21.24 -13.85
CA GLN A 234 -1.44 -22.53 -14.52
C GLN A 234 -2.90 -22.91 -14.86
N HIS A 235 -3.85 -22.60 -13.97
CA HIS A 235 -5.27 -22.88 -14.19
C HIS A 235 -5.84 -22.11 -15.39
N HIS A 236 -5.60 -20.80 -15.48
CA HIS A 236 -6.11 -19.97 -16.56
C HIS A 236 -5.31 -20.13 -17.85
N HIS A 237 -4.01 -20.44 -17.76
CA HIS A 237 -3.22 -20.86 -18.91
C HIS A 237 -3.82 -22.12 -19.54
N ASN A 238 -4.18 -23.13 -18.73
CA ASN A 238 -4.84 -24.33 -19.23
C ASN A 238 -6.20 -24.03 -19.85
N MET A 239 -7.02 -23.16 -19.22
CA MET A 239 -8.32 -22.72 -19.75
C MET A 239 -8.21 -22.08 -21.15
N LYS A 240 -7.13 -21.32 -21.41
CA LYS A 240 -6.85 -20.80 -22.75
C LYS A 240 -6.35 -21.90 -23.69
N THR A 241 -5.50 -22.78 -23.19
CA THR A 241 -4.89 -23.86 -23.98
C THR A 241 -5.92 -24.88 -24.47
N ASP A 242 -6.93 -25.20 -23.66
CA ASP A 242 -7.99 -26.16 -24.00
C ASP A 242 -9.21 -25.53 -24.73
N GLY A 243 -9.14 -24.24 -25.06
CA GLY A 243 -10.12 -23.56 -25.90
C GLY A 243 -11.35 -23.00 -25.17
N ARG A 244 -11.42 -23.14 -23.85
CA ARG A 244 -12.53 -22.58 -23.04
C ARG A 244 -12.51 -21.06 -22.95
N ALA A 245 -11.36 -20.45 -23.21
CA ALA A 245 -11.20 -19.00 -23.25
C ALA A 245 -10.23 -18.56 -24.35
N PHE A 246 -10.55 -17.43 -24.97
CA PHE A 246 -9.67 -16.69 -25.87
C PHE A 246 -9.50 -15.27 -25.32
N TYR A 247 -8.38 -14.61 -25.63
CA TYR A 247 -8.22 -13.21 -25.25
C TYR A 247 -7.50 -12.37 -26.29
N ILE A 248 -7.77 -11.07 -26.23
CA ILE A 248 -7.08 -10.02 -26.99
C ILE A 248 -6.40 -9.10 -25.98
N LEU A 249 -5.12 -8.83 -26.20
CA LEU A 249 -4.35 -7.85 -25.43
C LEU A 249 -4.30 -6.55 -26.24
N ASP A 250 -4.78 -5.45 -25.65
CA ASP A 250 -4.56 -4.11 -26.18
C ASP A 250 -3.09 -3.71 -25.92
N PRO A 251 -2.28 -3.48 -26.97
CA PRO A 251 -0.87 -3.13 -26.81
C PRO A 251 -0.65 -1.72 -26.24
N VAL A 252 -1.66 -0.85 -26.24
CA VAL A 252 -1.58 0.54 -25.76
C VAL A 252 -1.97 0.62 -24.29
N THR A 253 -3.16 0.17 -23.94
CA THR A 253 -3.66 0.24 -22.55
C THR A 253 -3.14 -0.91 -21.69
N GLY A 254 -2.77 -2.02 -22.32
CA GLY A 254 -2.42 -3.25 -21.62
C GLY A 254 -3.65 -4.01 -21.12
N ASP A 255 -4.86 -3.63 -21.54
CA ASP A 255 -6.10 -4.32 -21.16
C ASP A 255 -6.24 -5.65 -21.88
N VAL A 256 -6.89 -6.60 -21.22
CA VAL A 256 -7.16 -7.92 -21.79
C VAL A 256 -8.67 -8.12 -21.89
N VAL A 257 -9.15 -8.26 -23.12
CA VAL A 257 -10.52 -8.64 -23.44
C VAL A 257 -10.58 -10.17 -23.53
N TRP A 258 -11.32 -10.79 -22.64
CA TRP A 258 -11.57 -12.23 -22.57
C TRP A 258 -12.89 -12.57 -23.24
N LEU A 259 -12.88 -13.65 -24.02
CA LEU A 259 -14.03 -14.26 -24.66
C LEU A 259 -14.11 -15.71 -24.18
N PHE A 260 -15.24 -16.09 -23.57
CA PHE A 260 -15.46 -17.42 -23.03
C PHE A 260 -16.30 -18.28 -23.97
N GLU A 261 -16.21 -19.61 -23.80
CA GLU A 261 -16.94 -20.59 -24.62
C GLU A 261 -18.47 -20.41 -24.58
N ASP A 262 -19.01 -19.91 -23.46
CA ASP A 262 -20.45 -19.65 -23.30
C ASP A 262 -20.93 -18.35 -24.00
N GLY A 263 -20.04 -17.67 -24.71
CA GLY A 263 -20.32 -16.41 -25.42
C GLY A 263 -20.27 -15.17 -24.53
N THR A 264 -20.00 -15.32 -23.23
CA THR A 264 -19.76 -14.17 -22.35
C THR A 264 -18.37 -13.59 -22.58
N TRP A 265 -18.18 -12.34 -22.16
CA TRP A 265 -16.90 -11.64 -22.26
C TRP A 265 -16.66 -10.79 -21.02
N ALA A 266 -15.38 -10.51 -20.77
CA ALA A 266 -14.95 -9.67 -19.67
C ALA A 266 -13.70 -8.89 -20.07
N VAL A 267 -13.47 -7.74 -19.43
CA VAL A 267 -12.23 -6.97 -19.58
C VAL A 267 -11.50 -6.96 -18.26
N THR A 268 -10.19 -7.10 -18.32
CA THR A 268 -9.31 -6.96 -17.15
C THR A 268 -8.24 -5.92 -17.43
N GLU A 269 -8.06 -5.03 -16.47
CA GLU A 269 -7.03 -4.00 -16.52
C GLU A 269 -5.75 -4.50 -15.85
N ALA A 270 -4.63 -3.92 -16.27
CA ALA A 270 -3.34 -4.17 -15.66
C ALA A 270 -3.26 -3.46 -14.30
N THR A 271 -2.70 -4.11 -13.27
CA THR A 271 -2.68 -3.56 -11.89
C THR A 271 -1.28 -3.42 -11.31
N GLY A 272 -0.25 -3.82 -12.05
CA GLY A 272 1.13 -3.74 -11.59
C GLY A 272 1.70 -2.31 -11.65
N PRO A 273 2.88 -2.07 -11.04
CA PRO A 273 3.52 -0.74 -11.03
C PRO A 273 3.84 -0.15 -12.41
N LEU A 274 3.85 -0.95 -13.48
CA LEU A 274 4.07 -0.51 -14.87
C LEU A 274 2.77 -0.45 -15.70
N ALA A 275 1.62 -0.80 -15.13
CA ALA A 275 0.33 -0.77 -15.82
C ALA A 275 -0.03 0.65 -16.26
N PRO A 276 -0.45 0.94 -17.51
CA PRO A 276 -0.82 2.29 -17.95
C PRO A 276 -1.85 3.02 -17.07
N ALA A 277 -2.82 2.31 -16.50
CA ALA A 277 -3.77 2.88 -15.56
C ALA A 277 -3.15 3.15 -14.16
N SER A 278 -2.14 2.38 -13.77
CA SER A 278 -1.30 2.61 -12.58
C SER A 278 -0.05 3.43 -12.88
N LYS A 279 0.17 3.83 -14.15
CA LYS A 279 1.25 4.70 -14.62
C LYS A 279 0.95 6.16 -14.23
N VAL A 280 0.35 6.35 -13.06
CA VAL A 280 0.09 7.65 -12.43
C VAL A 280 1.24 7.91 -11.46
N TRP A 281 2.46 8.06 -12.00
CA TRP A 281 3.74 8.08 -11.27
C TRP A 281 4.05 9.37 -10.49
N ALA A 282 3.08 10.23 -10.20
CA ALA A 282 3.34 11.59 -9.71
C ALA A 282 2.69 11.91 -8.36
N ARG A 283 2.66 10.94 -7.44
CA ARG A 283 2.17 11.19 -6.07
C ARG A 283 3.15 10.65 -5.04
N THR A 284 3.60 11.53 -4.17
CA THR A 284 4.25 11.19 -2.91
C THR A 284 3.33 10.29 -2.09
N ILE A 285 3.87 9.52 -1.13
CA ILE A 285 3.07 8.69 -0.21
C ILE A 285 2.00 9.54 0.50
N ALA A 286 2.31 10.81 0.80
CA ALA A 286 1.36 11.74 1.39
C ALA A 286 0.17 12.00 0.45
N GLU A 287 0.42 12.25 -0.83
CA GLU A 287 -0.62 12.49 -1.85
C GLU A 287 -1.42 11.22 -2.18
N ASP A 288 -0.78 10.04 -2.19
CA ASP A 288 -1.46 8.76 -2.36
C ASP A 288 -2.40 8.46 -1.19
N VAL A 289 -1.91 8.62 0.05
CA VAL A 289 -2.71 8.47 1.27
C VAL A 289 -3.88 9.46 1.29
N ILE A 290 -3.68 10.71 0.89
CA ILE A 290 -4.75 11.72 0.80
C ILE A 290 -5.77 11.33 -0.29
N SER A 291 -5.30 10.90 -1.46
CA SER A 291 -6.17 10.49 -2.57
C SER A 291 -6.99 9.26 -2.23
N HIS A 292 -6.37 8.24 -1.63
CA HIS A 292 -7.06 7.04 -1.17
C HIS A 292 -8.11 7.37 -0.12
N ARG A 293 -7.78 8.22 0.88
CA ARG A 293 -8.74 8.69 1.88
C ARG A 293 -9.91 9.46 1.26
N ARG A 294 -9.65 10.30 0.25
CA ARG A 294 -10.68 11.04 -0.48
C ARG A 294 -11.61 10.09 -1.26
N LYS A 295 -11.05 9.13 -2.00
CA LYS A 295 -11.83 8.11 -2.72
C LYS A 295 -12.70 7.29 -1.77
N MET A 296 -12.13 6.78 -0.68
CA MET A 296 -12.89 6.03 0.35
C MET A 296 -13.99 6.89 0.99
N HIS A 297 -13.77 8.19 1.16
CA HIS A 297 -14.77 9.13 1.67
C HIS A 297 -15.90 9.39 0.66
N GLU A 298 -15.56 9.52 -0.62
CA GLU A 298 -16.53 9.67 -1.72
C GLU A 298 -17.38 8.39 -1.90
N GLU A 299 -16.77 7.20 -1.85
CA GLU A 299 -17.45 5.91 -1.88
C GLU A 299 -18.35 5.72 -0.65
N ALA A 300 -17.89 6.09 0.54
CA ALA A 300 -18.71 6.04 1.76
C ALA A 300 -19.90 7.02 1.69
N LYS A 301 -19.73 8.19 1.07
CA LYS A 301 -20.83 9.14 0.80
C LYS A 301 -21.83 8.57 -0.22
N ALA A 302 -21.35 7.98 -1.31
CA ALA A 302 -22.20 7.39 -2.34
C ALA A 302 -23.03 6.22 -1.78
N LEU A 303 -22.38 5.33 -1.00
CA LEU A 303 -23.05 4.23 -0.30
C LEU A 303 -24.09 4.74 0.70
N LYS A 304 -23.81 5.85 1.40
CA LYS A 304 -24.78 6.47 2.31
C LYS A 304 -26.01 6.99 1.55
N VAL A 305 -25.83 7.68 0.43
CA VAL A 305 -26.93 8.16 -0.43
C VAL A 305 -27.77 7.00 -0.97
N GLU A 306 -27.13 5.90 -1.34
CA GLU A 306 -27.79 4.68 -1.79
C GLU A 306 -28.62 4.03 -0.67
N LEU A 307 -28.06 3.90 0.54
CA LEU A 307 -28.73 3.35 1.71
C LEU A 307 -29.87 4.23 2.22
N ASP A 308 -29.77 5.54 2.05
CA ASP A 308 -30.80 6.52 2.43
C ASP A 308 -31.91 6.67 1.36
N GLY A 309 -31.96 5.77 0.36
CA GLY A 309 -33.06 5.69 -0.61
C GLY A 309 -33.07 6.79 -1.66
N GLY A 310 -31.93 7.47 -1.90
CA GLY A 310 -31.78 8.51 -2.92
C GLY A 310 -32.19 9.92 -2.50
N GLU A 311 -32.60 10.14 -1.24
CA GLU A 311 -32.76 11.50 -0.71
C GLU A 311 -31.41 12.04 -0.22
N MET A 312 -30.96 13.15 -0.80
CA MET A 312 -29.84 13.91 -0.24
C MET A 312 -30.28 14.57 1.07
N VAL A 313 -29.87 14.01 2.20
CA VAL A 313 -29.85 14.76 3.46
C VAL A 313 -28.66 15.73 3.39
N GLU A 314 -28.92 17.02 3.23
CA GLU A 314 -27.88 18.05 3.34
C GLU A 314 -27.19 17.92 4.70
N ILE A 315 -25.89 17.58 4.67
CA ILE A 315 -25.07 17.61 5.86
C ILE A 315 -24.66 19.07 6.05
N PHE A 316 -25.27 19.75 7.02
CA PHE A 316 -24.88 21.07 7.47
C PHE A 316 -23.37 21.13 7.74
N ASP A 317 -22.66 21.98 6.99
CA ASP A 317 -21.25 22.27 7.23
C ASP A 317 -21.13 23.27 8.39
N ARG A 318 -20.78 22.77 9.58
CA ARG A 318 -20.59 23.61 10.78
C ARG A 318 -19.33 24.50 10.72
N THR A 319 -18.55 24.40 9.66
CA THR A 319 -17.33 25.20 9.46
C THR A 319 -17.53 26.42 8.57
N ASP A 320 -18.68 26.55 7.88
CA ASP A 320 -19.04 27.77 7.14
C ASP A 320 -19.67 28.83 8.07
N PRO A 321 -19.13 30.07 8.18
CA PRO A 321 -19.72 31.14 8.96
C PRO A 321 -21.09 31.61 8.46
N ALA A 322 -21.42 31.40 7.18
CA ALA A 322 -22.66 31.90 6.57
C ALA A 322 -23.91 31.19 7.12
N ASP A 323 -23.79 29.92 7.52
CA ASP A 323 -24.91 29.10 8.00
C ASP A 323 -25.21 29.28 9.50
N ARG A 324 -24.44 30.14 10.21
CA ARG A 324 -24.61 30.34 11.66
C ARG A 324 -25.71 31.33 12.05
N TYR A 325 -26.25 32.10 11.11
CA TYR A 325 -27.17 33.22 11.42
C TYR A 325 -28.56 33.12 10.79
N SER A 326 -28.94 31.96 10.28
CA SER A 326 -30.29 31.69 9.79
C SER A 326 -31.09 30.85 10.80
N SER A 327 -31.52 31.44 11.90
CA SER A 327 -32.66 30.89 12.65
C SER A 327 -33.48 32.03 13.24
N GLY A 328 -34.72 32.09 12.76
CA GLY A 328 -35.70 33.12 13.06
C GLY A 328 -35.96 33.34 14.55
N HIS A 329 -36.24 34.60 14.86
CA HIS A 329 -36.97 35.01 16.03
C HIS A 329 -38.36 34.35 16.01
N GLU A 330 -38.58 33.33 16.84
CA GLU A 330 -39.92 33.01 17.34
C GLU A 330 -39.84 32.79 18.85
N ASP A 331 -40.59 33.62 19.57
CA ASP A 331 -40.74 33.64 21.02
C ASP A 331 -41.33 32.33 21.52
N ILE A 332 -40.71 31.77 22.57
CA ILE A 332 -41.22 30.61 23.30
C ILE A 332 -42.19 31.12 24.39
N PRO A 333 -43.49 30.76 24.36
CA PRO A 333 -44.36 30.97 25.50
C PRO A 333 -44.27 29.78 26.46
N PHE A 334 -43.73 30.06 27.65
CA PHE A 334 -43.63 29.26 28.89
C PHE A 334 -42.75 27.99 28.89
#